data_AF-A0A2N5X5Q7-F1
#
_entry.id   AF-A0A2N5X5Q7-F1
#
_cell.length_a   1.000
_cell.length_b   1.000
_cell.length_c   1.000
_cell.angle_alpha   90.00
_cell.angle_beta   90.00
_cell.angle_gamma   90.00
#
_symmetry.space_group_name_H-M   'P 1'
#
loop_
_entity.id
_entity.type
_entity.pdbx_description
1 polymer ?
#
loop_
_entity_poly.entity_id
_entity_poly.type
_entity_poly.pdbx_seq_one_letter_code
_entity_poly.pdbx_strand_id
1 'polypeptide(L)'
;MLCDAVFQSGLRCEAVVRLRIVVLQAAWPDSHAVTGFRARLATEDLGTVLRLANARKPAMVTALAEHLALAEVDTRDHLRAWLEEEAHRSGLCAVHGVGAKTVDHLGSLAGRSGVAVDVHLRVFARGAGVEVTEYAQLREVYEQAADHLGHDRGGLEHAV
;
A
#
# COMPACT_ATOMS: atom_id res chain seq x y z
N MET A 1 -4.89 -7.79 -3.55
CA MET A 1 -4.65 -6.36 -3.29
C MET A 1 -4.24 -6.09 -1.83
N LEU A 2 -5.11 -6.25 -0.82
CA LEU A 2 -4.74 -5.94 0.58
C LEU A 2 -3.61 -6.82 1.13
N CYS A 3 -3.71 -8.13 0.90
CA CYS A 3 -2.67 -9.07 1.25
C CYS A 3 -1.35 -8.77 0.50
N ASP A 4 -1.40 -8.39 -0.77
CA ASP A 4 -0.20 -8.00 -1.53
C ASP A 4 0.51 -6.82 -0.88
N ALA A 5 -0.26 -5.79 -0.49
CA ALA A 5 0.28 -4.58 0.13
C ALA A 5 1.04 -4.87 1.45
N VAL A 6 0.42 -5.68 2.31
CA VAL A 6 0.94 -6.01 3.63
C VAL A 6 2.08 -7.05 3.56
N PHE A 7 1.98 -8.04 2.69
CA PHE A 7 2.97 -9.11 2.63
C PHE A 7 4.22 -8.70 1.87
N GLN A 8 4.13 -7.92 0.79
CA GLN A 8 5.30 -7.42 0.06
C GLN A 8 6.10 -6.39 0.87
N SER A 9 5.43 -5.65 1.77
CA SER A 9 6.10 -4.80 2.74
C SER A 9 7.01 -5.63 3.68
N GLY A 10 8.33 -5.57 3.43
CA GLY A 10 9.37 -6.19 4.23
C GLY A 10 9.80 -7.62 3.82
N LEU A 11 9.33 -8.17 2.69
CA LEU A 11 9.80 -9.46 2.18
C LEU A 11 10.65 -9.26 0.92
N ARG A 12 11.87 -9.83 0.89
CA ARG A 12 12.75 -9.86 -0.29
C ARG A 12 12.36 -10.90 -1.35
N CYS A 13 11.24 -11.60 -1.18
CA CYS A 13 10.88 -12.74 -2.02
C CYS A 13 9.44 -12.64 -2.51
N GLU A 14 9.27 -11.92 -3.62
CA GLU A 14 8.00 -11.73 -4.33
C GLU A 14 7.33 -13.06 -4.70
N ALA A 15 8.13 -14.07 -5.08
CA ALA A 15 7.65 -15.39 -5.45
C ALA A 15 6.87 -16.09 -4.32
N VAL A 16 7.34 -15.98 -3.07
CA VAL A 16 6.65 -16.58 -1.91
C VAL A 16 5.34 -15.87 -1.60
N VAL A 17 5.28 -14.55 -1.82
CA VAL A 17 4.04 -13.78 -1.64
C VAL A 17 3.01 -14.17 -2.71
N ARG A 18 3.41 -14.24 -3.98
CA ARG A 18 2.51 -14.64 -5.09
C ARG A 18 1.89 -16.02 -4.85
N LEU A 19 2.68 -17.01 -4.41
CA LEU A 19 2.14 -18.34 -4.11
C LEU A 19 1.08 -18.32 -2.99
N ARG A 20 1.30 -17.49 -1.96
CA ARG A 20 0.33 -17.33 -0.86
C ARG A 20 -0.95 -16.64 -1.29
N ILE A 21 -0.85 -15.67 -2.19
CA ILE A 21 -2.01 -14.98 -2.79
C ILE A 21 -2.85 -15.97 -3.59
N VAL A 22 -2.22 -16.83 -4.40
CA VAL A 22 -2.93 -17.86 -5.18
C VAL A 22 -3.67 -18.83 -4.25
N VAL A 23 -3.02 -19.28 -3.17
CA VAL A 23 -3.66 -20.14 -2.16
C VAL A 23 -4.88 -19.45 -1.53
N LEU A 24 -4.76 -18.15 -1.21
CA LEU A 24 -5.85 -17.38 -0.63
C LEU A 24 -7.01 -17.20 -1.60
N GLN A 25 -6.74 -16.91 -2.87
CA GLN A 25 -7.77 -16.76 -3.89
C GLN A 25 -8.52 -18.07 -4.13
N ALA A 26 -7.82 -19.20 -4.07
CA ALA A 26 -8.45 -20.52 -4.15
C ALA A 26 -9.31 -20.84 -2.92
N ALA A 27 -8.86 -20.44 -1.72
CA ALA A 27 -9.60 -20.66 -0.47
C ALA A 27 -10.83 -19.73 -0.36
N TRP A 28 -10.67 -18.46 -0.73
CA TRP A 28 -11.65 -17.39 -0.57
C TRP A 28 -11.97 -16.73 -1.93
N PRO A 29 -12.70 -17.42 -2.83
CA PRO A 29 -13.00 -16.89 -4.16
C PRO A 29 -13.86 -15.62 -4.12
N ASP A 30 -14.62 -15.39 -3.04
CA ASP A 30 -15.51 -14.23 -2.91
C ASP A 30 -14.80 -12.99 -2.37
N SER A 31 -13.49 -13.07 -2.10
CA SER A 31 -12.74 -12.03 -1.40
C SER A 31 -12.04 -11.03 -2.32
N HIS A 32 -12.58 -10.83 -3.52
CA HIS A 32 -12.08 -9.83 -4.49
C HIS A 32 -12.47 -8.39 -4.12
N ALA A 33 -13.50 -8.24 -3.27
CA ALA A 33 -13.96 -6.98 -2.70
C ALA A 33 -13.69 -6.94 -1.18
N VAL A 34 -13.56 -5.74 -0.61
CA VAL A 34 -13.28 -5.55 0.84
C VAL A 34 -14.39 -6.15 1.69
N THR A 35 -15.65 -6.02 1.28
CA THR A 35 -16.83 -6.59 1.94
C THR A 35 -16.76 -8.11 2.03
N GLY A 36 -16.52 -8.79 0.90
CA GLY A 36 -16.35 -10.24 0.85
C GLY A 36 -15.13 -10.72 1.65
N PHE A 37 -14.03 -9.97 1.59
CA PHE A 37 -12.84 -10.25 2.38
C PHE A 37 -13.08 -10.10 3.89
N ARG A 38 -13.81 -9.06 4.32
CA ARG A 38 -14.19 -8.83 5.72
C ARG A 38 -15.11 -9.93 6.24
N ALA A 39 -16.05 -10.39 5.42
CA ALA A 39 -16.93 -11.50 5.78
C ALA A 39 -16.14 -12.78 6.08
N ARG A 40 -15.09 -13.07 5.30
CA ARG A 40 -14.20 -14.21 5.54
C ARG A 40 -13.36 -14.04 6.81
N LEU A 41 -12.82 -12.85 7.06
CA LEU A 41 -12.08 -12.55 8.29
C LEU A 41 -12.92 -12.72 9.56
N ALA A 42 -14.25 -12.57 9.47
CA ALA A 42 -15.15 -12.77 10.60
C ALA A 42 -15.34 -14.26 10.96
N THR A 43 -15.12 -15.17 10.01
CA THR A 43 -15.39 -16.61 10.17
C THR A 43 -14.13 -17.48 10.14
N GLU A 44 -13.03 -16.97 9.57
CA GLU A 44 -11.81 -17.72 9.30
C GLU A 44 -10.56 -16.92 9.70
N ASP A 45 -9.56 -17.61 10.24
CA ASP A 45 -8.28 -16.97 10.61
C ASP A 45 -7.33 -16.88 9.41
N LEU A 46 -7.02 -15.66 8.99
CA LEU A 46 -6.10 -15.38 7.89
C LEU A 46 -4.69 -15.93 8.15
N GLY A 47 -4.24 -15.95 9.40
CA GLY A 47 -2.94 -16.51 9.77
C GLY A 47 -2.82 -17.99 9.43
N THR A 48 -3.88 -18.75 9.73
CA THR A 48 -4.00 -20.18 9.47
C THR A 48 -4.11 -20.48 7.97
N VAL A 49 -4.98 -19.76 7.24
CA VAL A 49 -5.17 -19.94 5.80
C VAL A 49 -3.86 -19.71 5.03
N LEU A 50 -3.10 -18.67 5.41
CA LEU A 50 -1.85 -18.31 4.76
C LEU A 50 -0.59 -18.92 5.40
N ARG A 51 -0.75 -19.74 6.45
CA ARG A 51 0.34 -20.34 7.24
C ARG A 51 1.39 -19.31 7.66
N LEU A 52 0.93 -18.18 8.18
CA LEU A 52 1.78 -17.07 8.59
C LEU A 52 2.29 -17.30 10.02
N ALA A 53 3.62 -17.33 10.17
CA ALA A 53 4.25 -17.48 11.49
C ALA A 53 4.12 -16.22 12.38
N ASN A 54 3.74 -15.08 11.82
CA ASN A 54 3.69 -13.80 12.53
C ASN A 54 2.27 -13.22 12.52
N ALA A 55 1.65 -13.13 13.70
CA ALA A 55 0.30 -12.59 13.92
C ALA A 55 0.16 -11.09 13.60
N ARG A 56 1.27 -10.34 13.54
CA ARG A 56 1.26 -8.90 13.25
C ARG A 56 0.76 -8.58 11.84
N LYS A 57 1.13 -9.41 10.85
CA LYS A 57 0.71 -9.17 9.46
C LYS A 57 -0.79 -9.46 9.24
N PRO A 58 -1.35 -10.59 9.72
CA PRO A 58 -2.80 -10.81 9.75
C PRO A 58 -3.55 -9.66 10.43
N ALA A 59 -3.12 -9.24 11.62
CA ALA A 59 -3.78 -8.14 12.35
C ALA A 59 -3.79 -6.83 11.54
N MET A 60 -2.68 -6.50 10.86
CA MET A 60 -2.61 -5.31 10.00
C MET A 60 -3.54 -5.43 8.78
N VAL A 61 -3.63 -6.62 8.17
CA VAL A 61 -4.57 -6.86 7.06
C VAL A 61 -6.02 -6.69 7.52
N THR A 62 -6.37 -7.22 8.69
CA THR A 62 -7.72 -7.07 9.28
C THR A 62 -8.03 -5.61 9.56
N ALA A 63 -7.14 -4.88 10.22
CA ALA A 63 -7.35 -3.46 10.53
C ALA A 63 -7.48 -2.58 9.26
N LEU A 64 -6.71 -2.88 8.22
CA LEU A 64 -6.87 -2.22 6.91
C LEU A 64 -8.22 -2.53 6.26
N ALA A 65 -8.65 -3.79 6.30
CA ALA A 65 -9.93 -4.20 5.73
C ALA A 65 -11.11 -3.52 6.46
N GLU A 66 -11.05 -3.40 7.79
CA GLU A 66 -12.04 -2.70 8.60
C GLU A 66 -12.05 -1.20 8.31
N HIS A 67 -10.88 -0.56 8.21
CA HIS A 67 -10.78 0.87 7.90
C HIS A 67 -11.37 1.21 6.53
N LEU A 68 -11.03 0.43 5.50
CA LEU A 68 -11.57 0.63 4.15
C LEU A 68 -13.07 0.36 4.08
N ALA A 69 -13.54 -0.65 4.80
CA ALA A 69 -14.96 -0.92 4.93
C ALA A 69 -15.75 0.23 5.56
N LEU A 70 -15.21 0.85 6.62
CA LEU A 70 -15.81 2.04 7.25
C LEU A 70 -15.84 3.25 6.33
N ALA A 71 -14.87 3.33 5.41
CA ALA A 71 -14.80 4.35 4.37
C ALA A 71 -15.60 3.99 3.10
N GLU A 72 -16.36 2.91 3.11
CA GLU A 72 -17.14 2.39 1.96
C GLU A 72 -16.30 2.09 0.70
N VAL A 73 -15.00 1.84 0.90
CA VAL A 73 -14.06 1.45 -0.15
C VAL A 73 -14.11 -0.06 -0.32
N ASP A 74 -14.72 -0.51 -1.42
CA ASP A 74 -14.95 -1.94 -1.64
C ASP A 74 -14.14 -2.54 -2.79
N THR A 75 -13.87 -1.74 -3.82
CA THR A 75 -13.19 -2.18 -5.05
C THR A 75 -11.86 -1.48 -5.24
N ARG A 76 -11.04 -2.00 -6.17
CA ARG A 76 -9.80 -1.37 -6.59
C ARG A 76 -10.03 0.06 -7.09
N ASP A 77 -11.10 0.29 -7.84
CA ASP A 77 -11.44 1.61 -8.37
C ASP A 77 -11.89 2.57 -7.28
N HIS A 78 -12.67 2.09 -6.29
CA HIS A 78 -13.02 2.90 -5.12
C HIS A 78 -11.75 3.29 -4.36
N LEU A 79 -10.82 2.36 -4.14
CA LEU A 79 -9.58 2.67 -3.44
C LEU A 79 -8.75 3.70 -4.21
N ARG A 80 -8.66 3.55 -5.54
CA ARG A 80 -7.93 4.50 -6.39
C ARG A 80 -8.46 5.92 -6.22
N ALA A 81 -9.77 6.11 -6.35
CA ALA A 81 -10.42 7.40 -6.21
C ALA A 81 -10.30 7.94 -4.77
N TRP A 82 -10.55 7.08 -3.77
CA TRP A 82 -10.47 7.46 -2.36
C TRP A 82 -9.07 7.93 -1.96
N LEU A 83 -8.01 7.32 -2.49
CA LEU A 83 -6.64 7.72 -2.22
C LEU A 83 -6.23 9.05 -2.89
N GLU A 84 -7.05 9.64 -3.78
CA GLU A 84 -6.74 10.95 -4.37
C GLU A 84 -6.68 12.06 -3.32
N GLU A 85 -7.46 11.93 -2.24
CA GLU A 85 -7.47 12.88 -1.13
C GLU A 85 -6.37 12.54 -0.10
N GLU A 86 -5.55 13.53 0.25
CA GLU A 86 -4.44 13.33 1.19
C GLU A 86 -4.92 13.03 2.62
N ALA A 87 -6.11 13.50 2.99
CA ALA A 87 -6.73 13.18 4.27
C ALA A 87 -6.96 11.66 4.43
N HIS A 88 -7.36 10.98 3.36
CA HIS A 88 -7.55 9.52 3.36
C HIS A 88 -6.23 8.75 3.46
N ARG A 89 -5.18 9.26 2.82
CA ARG A 89 -3.82 8.70 2.92
C ARG A 89 -3.28 8.83 4.35
N SER A 90 -3.50 9.97 4.98
CA SER A 90 -3.16 10.21 6.38
C SER A 90 -3.99 9.34 7.33
N GLY A 91 -5.28 9.11 7.03
CA GLY A 91 -6.15 8.17 7.74
C GLY A 91 -5.62 6.73 7.74
N LEU A 92 -5.07 6.28 6.61
CA LEU A 92 -4.42 4.96 6.54
C LEU A 92 -3.18 4.86 7.43
N CYS A 93 -2.39 5.92 7.56
CA CYS A 93 -1.23 5.95 8.45
C CYS A 93 -1.61 5.89 9.95
N ALA A 94 -2.88 6.16 10.30
CA ALA A 94 -3.38 5.96 11.65
C ALA A 94 -3.63 4.47 12.00
N VAL A 95 -3.67 3.59 10.99
CA VAL A 95 -3.79 2.15 11.20
C VAL A 95 -2.46 1.59 11.71
N HIS A 96 -2.49 0.89 12.85
CA HIS A 96 -1.27 0.40 13.49
C HIS A 96 -0.44 -0.51 12.57
N GLY A 97 0.81 -0.12 12.30
CA GLY A 97 1.74 -0.84 11.42
C GLY A 97 1.70 -0.41 9.96
N VAL A 98 0.78 0.47 9.57
CA VAL A 98 0.69 1.05 8.23
C VAL A 98 1.50 2.35 8.20
N GLY A 99 2.58 2.36 7.43
CA GLY A 99 3.36 3.57 7.16
C GLY A 99 3.17 4.08 5.74
N ALA A 100 3.75 5.24 5.43
CA ALA A 100 3.67 5.88 4.10
C ALA A 100 3.99 4.90 2.96
N LYS A 101 5.01 4.04 3.13
CA LYS A 101 5.38 3.02 2.14
C LYS A 101 4.26 2.02 1.83
N THR A 102 3.49 1.62 2.85
CA THR A 102 2.34 0.72 2.65
C THR A 102 1.22 1.43 1.91
N VAL A 103 0.99 2.73 2.20
CA VAL A 103 0.00 3.57 1.50
C VAL A 103 0.36 3.76 0.04
N ASP A 104 1.64 3.99 -0.26
CA ASP A 104 2.14 4.11 -1.63
C ASP A 104 1.98 2.81 -2.41
N HIS A 105 2.31 1.69 -1.77
CA HIS A 105 2.13 0.38 -2.37
C HIS A 105 0.64 0.05 -2.62
N LEU A 106 -0.25 0.41 -1.70
CA LEU A 106 -1.70 0.32 -1.92
C LEU A 106 -2.14 1.19 -3.12
N GLY A 107 -1.58 2.38 -3.26
CA GLY A 107 -1.81 3.26 -4.42
C GLY A 107 -1.35 2.64 -5.73
N SER A 108 -0.15 2.10 -5.77
CA SER A 108 0.41 1.40 -6.94
C SER A 108 -0.44 0.18 -7.33
N LEU A 109 -0.81 -0.65 -6.36
CA LEU A 109 -1.72 -1.78 -6.57
C LEU A 109 -3.11 -1.35 -7.03
N ALA A 110 -3.58 -0.17 -6.61
CA ALA A 110 -4.82 0.44 -7.09
C ALA A 110 -4.69 0.99 -8.52
N GLY A 111 -3.48 1.08 -9.08
CA GLY A 111 -3.22 1.61 -10.42
C GLY A 111 -2.92 3.10 -10.44
N ARG A 112 -2.49 3.70 -9.32
CA ARG A 112 -1.96 5.06 -9.29
C ARG A 112 -0.48 5.03 -9.65
N SER A 113 -0.08 5.93 -10.56
CA SER A 113 1.31 6.25 -10.86
C SER A 113 1.69 7.53 -10.10
N GLY A 114 2.59 7.42 -9.12
CA GLY A 114 3.11 8.56 -8.35
C GLY A 114 4.42 8.15 -7.65
N VAL A 115 5.26 9.14 -7.31
CA VAL A 115 6.56 8.87 -6.66
C VAL A 115 6.33 8.50 -5.18
N ALA A 116 6.75 7.30 -4.75
CA ALA A 116 6.79 6.92 -3.35
C ALA A 116 8.05 7.48 -2.68
N VAL A 117 7.88 8.47 -1.81
CA VAL A 117 9.03 9.15 -1.17
C VAL A 117 9.53 8.38 0.05
N ASP A 118 10.55 7.55 -0.15
CA ASP A 118 11.19 6.77 0.91
C ASP A 118 12.32 7.53 1.66
N VAL A 119 13.00 6.84 2.59
CA VAL A 119 14.07 7.45 3.38
C VAL A 119 15.26 7.92 2.53
N HIS A 120 15.58 7.22 1.44
CA HIS A 120 16.68 7.57 0.56
C HIS A 120 16.33 8.80 -0.27
N LEU A 121 15.11 8.88 -0.80
CA LEU A 121 14.60 10.08 -1.48
C LEU A 121 14.53 11.29 -0.52
N ARG A 122 14.20 11.10 0.76
CA ARG A 122 14.27 12.20 1.74
C ARG A 122 15.69 12.68 1.97
N VAL A 123 16.65 11.76 2.09
CA VAL A 123 18.07 12.10 2.29
C VAL A 123 18.62 12.80 1.04
N PHE A 124 18.30 12.30 -0.16
CA PHE A 124 18.70 12.90 -1.42
C PHE A 124 18.18 14.33 -1.56
N ALA A 125 16.88 14.54 -1.30
CA ALA A 125 16.27 15.86 -1.39
C ALA A 125 16.93 16.87 -0.43
N ARG A 126 17.21 16.45 0.81
CA ARG A 126 17.97 17.28 1.77
C ARG A 126 19.38 17.58 1.27
N GLY A 127 20.06 16.58 0.70
CA GLY A 127 21.38 16.76 0.09
C GLY A 127 21.37 17.72 -1.11
N ALA A 128 20.25 17.78 -1.83
CA ALA A 128 20.01 18.71 -2.94
C ALA A 128 19.53 20.11 -2.47
N GLY A 129 19.41 20.36 -1.17
CA GLY A 129 18.98 21.65 -0.62
C GLY A 129 17.46 21.87 -0.62
N VAL A 130 16.66 20.83 -0.82
CA VAL A 130 15.19 20.92 -0.70
C VAL A 130 14.82 20.95 0.79
N GLU A 131 14.33 22.08 1.26
CA GLU A 131 13.98 22.30 2.69
C GLU A 131 12.62 21.68 3.09
N VAL A 132 11.88 21.13 2.13
CA VAL A 132 10.57 20.54 2.35
C VAL A 132 10.68 19.23 3.12
N THR A 133 10.00 19.16 4.26
CA THR A 133 9.95 17.94 5.11
C THR A 133 8.65 17.17 4.98
N GLU A 134 7.58 17.84 4.56
CA GLU A 134 6.26 17.21 4.41
C GLU A 134 6.25 16.26 3.23
N TYR A 135 5.74 15.05 3.45
CA TYR A 135 5.77 13.97 2.47
C TYR A 135 5.07 14.38 1.16
N ALA A 136 3.90 15.02 1.25
CA ALA A 136 3.11 15.38 0.08
C ALA A 136 3.81 16.42 -0.80
N GLN A 137 4.37 17.45 -0.18
CA GLN A 137 5.14 18.48 -0.88
C GLN A 137 6.42 17.90 -1.48
N LEU A 138 7.08 16.99 -0.76
CA LEU A 138 8.28 16.34 -1.25
C LEU A 138 7.98 15.40 -2.43
N ARG A 139 6.85 14.70 -2.39
CA ARG A 139 6.34 13.89 -3.50
C ARG A 139 6.03 14.76 -4.71
N GLU A 140 5.38 15.90 -4.50
CA GLU A 140 5.08 16.86 -5.57
C GLU A 140 6.36 17.36 -6.25
N VAL A 141 7.39 17.71 -5.45
CA VAL A 141 8.71 18.10 -5.98
C VAL A 141 9.30 17.00 -6.86
N TYR A 142 9.23 15.74 -6.43
CA TYR A 142 9.72 14.62 -7.24
C TYR A 142 8.87 14.36 -8.49
N GLU A 143 7.54 14.47 -8.42
CA GLU A 143 6.66 14.32 -9.57
C GLU A 143 6.94 15.42 -10.61
N GLN A 144 7.10 16.66 -10.17
CA GLN A 144 7.49 17.78 -11.03
C GLN A 144 8.88 17.60 -11.66
N ALA A 145 9.83 17.04 -10.90
CA ALA A 145 11.15 16.70 -11.41
C ALA A 145 11.08 15.59 -12.46
N ALA A 146 10.23 14.57 -12.27
CA ALA A 146 10.02 13.49 -13.24
C ALA A 146 9.49 14.06 -14.56
N ASP A 147 8.47 14.92 -14.46
CA ASP A 147 7.85 15.57 -15.61
C ASP A 147 8.87 16.44 -16.37
N HIS A 148 9.71 17.20 -15.66
CA HIS A 148 10.77 18.01 -16.28
C HIS A 148 11.84 17.17 -16.97
N LEU A 149 12.17 16.00 -16.42
CA LEU A 149 13.18 15.10 -16.96
C LEU A 149 12.60 14.18 -18.05
N GLY A 150 11.29 14.20 -18.30
CA GLY A 150 10.62 13.31 -19.24
C GLY A 150 10.65 11.85 -18.81
N HIS A 151 10.74 11.59 -17.50
CA HIS A 151 10.76 10.26 -16.92
C HIS A 151 9.40 9.86 -16.35
N ASP A 152 9.14 8.55 -16.31
CA ASP A 152 7.98 8.02 -15.59
C ASP A 152 8.08 8.37 -14.10
N ARG A 153 6.99 8.87 -13.52
CA ARG A 153 6.94 9.31 -12.11
C ARG A 153 7.27 8.17 -11.15
N GLY A 154 6.89 6.92 -11.42
CA GLY A 154 7.27 5.76 -10.59
C GLY A 154 8.73 5.32 -10.81
N GLY A 155 9.36 5.72 -11.91
CA GLY A 155 10.72 5.34 -12.27
C GLY A 155 11.82 6.07 -11.48
N LEU A 156 11.54 7.26 -10.93
CA LEU A 156 12.53 8.04 -10.18
C LEU A 156 13.00 7.34 -8.89
N GLU A 157 12.18 6.47 -8.31
CA GLU A 157 12.55 5.67 -7.14
C GLU A 157 13.75 4.74 -7.39
N HIS A 158 14.01 4.36 -8.65
CA HIS A 158 15.10 3.45 -9.01
C HIS A 158 16.38 4.19 -9.42
N ALA A 159 16.33 5.51 -9.56
CA ALA A 159 17.45 6.33 -10.02
C ALA A 159 18.29 6.95 -8.88
N VAL A 160 17.81 6.83 -7.63
CA VAL A 160 18.41 7.41 -6.41
C VAL A 160 18.80 6.29 -5.44
#